data_AF-A0A2T3M9F8-F1
#
_entry.id   AF-A0A2T3M9F8-F1
#
_cell.length_a   1.000
_cell.length_b   1.000
_cell.length_c   1.000
_cell.angle_alpha   90.00
_cell.angle_beta   90.00
_cell.angle_gamma   90.00
#
_symmetry.space_group_name_H-M   'P 1'
#
loop_
_entity.id
_entity.type
_entity.pdbx_description
1 polymer ?
#
loop_
_entity_poly.entity_id
_entity_poly.type
_entity_poly.pdbx_seq_one_letter_code
_entity_poly.pdbx_strand_id
1 'polypeptide(L)' 'MGGVSVWQLLIILTIFVIGILPWVMALLSKNVKGKDKVLWFLVSFFFSWIGYLSFKYLVVNKRKVA' A
#
# COMPACT_ATOMS: atom_id res chain seq x y z
N MET A 1 -7.16 -32.64 -1.01
CA MET A 1 -6.35 -31.42 -1.19
C MET A 1 -7.21 -30.44 -1.99
N GLY A 2 -7.81 -29.46 -1.31
CA GLY A 2 -8.67 -28.46 -1.96
C GLY A 2 -7.81 -27.52 -2.79
N GLY A 3 -8.05 -27.46 -4.10
CA GLY A 3 -7.36 -26.54 -5.01
C GLY A 3 -7.66 -25.09 -4.66
N VAL A 4 -6.76 -24.19 -5.07
CA VAL A 4 -6.97 -22.75 -4.94
C VAL A 4 -8.21 -22.37 -5.76
N SER A 5 -9.22 -21.82 -5.09
CA SER A 5 -10.45 -21.36 -5.73
C SER A 5 -10.20 -20.09 -6.54
N VAL A 6 -10.97 -19.91 -7.62
CA VAL A 6 -10.95 -18.69 -8.45
C VAL A 6 -11.11 -17.43 -7.59
N TRP A 7 -11.92 -17.50 -6.53
CA TRP A 7 -12.10 -16.38 -5.60
C TRP A 7 -10.85 -16.01 -4.82
N GLN A 8 -10.03 -16.99 -4.46
CA GLN A 8 -8.76 -16.73 -3.76
C GLN A 8 -7.75 -16.07 -4.70
N LEU A 9 -7.72 -16.49 -5.97
CA LEU A 9 -6.89 -15.85 -6.99
C LEU A 9 -7.31 -14.40 -7.23
N LEU A 10 -8.61 -14.11 -7.30
CA LEU A 10 -9.13 -12.76 -7.44
C LEU A 10 -8.72 -11.87 -6.26
N ILE A 11 -8.85 -12.35 -5.02
CA ILE A 11 -8.43 -11.59 -3.83
C ILE A 11 -6.93 -11.28 -3.86
N ILE A 12 -6.10 -12.27 -4.18
CA ILE A 12 -4.64 -12.09 -4.28
C ILE A 12 -4.31 -11.07 -5.37
N LEU A 13 -4.97 -11.17 -6.53
CA LEU A 13 -4.79 -10.24 -7.64
C LEU A 13 -5.17 -8.81 -7.23
N THR A 14 -6.30 -8.63 -6.55
CA THR A 14 -6.76 -7.31 -6.09
C THR A 14 -5.78 -6.70 -5.09
N ILE A 15 -5.31 -7.48 -4.11
CA ILE A 15 -4.31 -7.01 -3.14
C ILE A 15 -3.01 -6.62 -3.85
N PHE A 16 -2.56 -7.42 -4.81
CA PHE A 16 -1.36 -7.14 -5.58
C PHE A 16 -1.49 -5.87 -6.43
N VAL A 17 -2.62 -5.70 -7.13
CA VAL A 17 -2.88 -4.54 -8.01
C VAL A 17 -3.02 -3.24 -7.20
N ILE A 18 -3.71 -3.27 -6.06
CA ILE A 18 -3.96 -2.05 -5.27
C ILE A 18 -2.76 -1.73 -4.36
N GLY A 19 -2.13 -2.75 -3.78
CA GLY A 19 -1.04 -2.56 -2.83
C GLY A 19 0.34 -2.43 -3.50
N ILE A 20 0.71 -3.41 -4.33
CA ILE A 20 2.11 -3.59 -4.75
C ILE A 20 2.39 -2.93 -6.11
N LEU A 21 1.46 -3.06 -7.04
CA LEU A 21 1.59 -2.56 -8.42
C LEU A 21 1.93 -1.05 -8.49
N PRO A 22 1.31 -0.15 -7.70
CA PRO A 22 1.61 1.28 -7.77
C PRO A 22 3.06 1.57 -7.39
N TRP A 23 3.60 0.84 -6.42
CA TRP A 23 4.99 0.98 -5.97
C TRP A 23 5.96 0.50 -7.05
N VAL A 24 5.67 -0.66 -7.66
CA VAL A 24 6.47 -1.22 -8.75
C VAL A 24 6.46 -0.29 -9.97
N MET A 25 5.29 0.26 -10.34
CA MET A 25 5.17 1.23 -11.41
C MET A 25 5.94 2.52 -11.12
N ALA A 26 5.90 3.04 -9.89
CA ALA A 26 6.68 4.22 -9.50
C ALA A 26 8.20 3.99 -9.62
N LEU A 27 8.68 2.80 -9.20
CA LEU A 27 10.10 2.45 -9.27
C LEU A 27 10.59 2.18 -10.71
N LEU A 28 9.78 1.49 -11.53
CA LEU A 28 10.11 1.12 -12.91
C LEU A 28 9.86 2.24 -13.92
N SER A 29 9.10 3.27 -13.56
CA SER A 29 8.77 4.36 -14.47
C SER A 29 10.03 5.03 -15.02
N LYS A 30 10.07 5.27 -16.33
CA LYS A 30 11.15 6.04 -16.97
C LYS A 30 10.89 7.54 -16.97
N ASN A 31 9.70 7.96 -16.54
CA ASN A 31 9.24 9.35 -16.56
C ASN A 31 9.93 10.23 -15.50
N VAL A 32 10.53 9.61 -14.49
CA VAL A 32 11.10 10.29 -13.32
C VAL A 32 12.50 9.73 -13.07
N LYS A 33 13.49 10.56 -12.68
CA LYS A 33 14.89 10.14 -12.48
C LYS A 33 15.40 10.52 -11.09
N GLY A 34 16.34 9.74 -10.56
CA GLY A 34 17.03 10.05 -9.31
C GLY A 34 16.11 10.14 -8.09
N LYS A 35 16.19 11.26 -7.36
CA LYS A 35 15.50 11.47 -6.08
C LYS A 35 13.98 11.49 -6.20
N ASP A 36 13.46 11.96 -7.34
CA ASP A 36 12.03 12.10 -7.56
C ASP A 36 11.33 10.73 -7.66
N LYS A 37 12.05 9.66 -8.09
CA LYS A 37 11.55 8.28 -8.04
C LYS A 37 11.35 7.79 -6.62
N VAL A 38 12.31 8.08 -5.75
CA VAL A 38 12.26 7.70 -4.34
C VAL A 38 11.10 8.45 -3.67
N LEU A 39 10.95 9.73 -3.98
CA LEU A 39 9.86 10.54 -3.46
C LEU A 39 8.49 10.02 -3.94
N TRP A 40 8.38 9.63 -5.21
CA TRP A 40 7.14 9.08 -5.76
C TRP A 40 6.78 7.71 -5.17
N PHE A 41 7.78 6.85 -4.95
CA PHE A 41 7.60 5.61 -4.17
C PHE A 41 7.14 5.90 -2.74
N LEU A 42 7.80 6.83 -2.03
CA LEU A 42 7.46 7.17 -0.64
C LEU A 42 6.04 7.74 -0.55
N VAL A 43 5.65 8.66 -1.44
CA VAL A 43 4.30 9.20 -1.47
C VAL A 43 3.27 8.09 -1.69
N SER A 44 3.50 7.21 -2.66
CA SER A 44 2.60 6.08 -2.96
C SER A 44 2.52 5.07 -1.81
N PHE A 45 3.65 4.85 -1.13
CA PHE A 45 3.73 4.00 0.06
C PHE A 45 2.94 4.62 1.22
N PHE A 46 3.24 5.86 1.62
CA PHE A 46 2.57 6.49 2.76
C PHE A 46 1.07 6.69 2.53
N PHE A 47 0.64 7.03 1.31
CA PHE A 47 -0.79 7.19 1.02
C PHE A 47 -1.59 5.91 1.27
N SER A 48 -1.01 4.73 1.01
CA SER A 48 -1.67 3.44 1.28
C SER A 48 -1.85 3.16 2.78
N TRP A 49 -1.06 3.79 3.64
CA TRP A 49 -1.09 3.61 5.11
C TRP A 49 -1.72 4.79 5.87
N ILE A 50 -1.99 5.93 5.22
CA ILE A 50 -2.53 7.14 5.86
C ILE A 50 -3.80 6.85 6.68
N GLY A 51 -4.73 6.06 6.15
CA GLY A 51 -5.97 5.72 6.87
C GLY A 51 -5.70 4.91 8.14
N TYR A 52 -4.78 3.95 8.08
CA TYR A 52 -4.42 3.12 9.24
C TYR A 52 -3.63 3.94 10.29
N LEU A 53 -2.62 4.69 9.86
CA LEU A 53 -1.78 5.49 10.75
C LEU A 53 -2.57 6.62 11.42
N SER A 54 -3.44 7.30 10.68
CA SER A 54 -4.29 8.37 11.22
C SER A 54 -5.27 7.83 12.26
N PHE A 55 -5.95 6.71 11.98
CA PHE A 55 -6.86 6.10 12.95
C PHE A 55 -6.13 5.58 14.19
N LYS A 56 -4.99 4.90 14.02
CA LYS A 56 -4.16 4.42 15.14
C LYS A 56 -3.67 5.58 16.01
N TYR A 57 -3.18 6.66 15.40
CA TYR A 57 -2.67 7.80 16.14
C TYR A 57 -3.79 8.63 16.80
N LEU A 58 -4.87 8.91 16.09
CA LEU A 58 -5.94 9.78 16.58
C LEU A 58 -6.90 9.07 17.54
N VAL A 59 -7.16 7.77 17.33
CA VAL A 59 -8.21 7.05 18.06
C VAL A 59 -7.60 6.06 19.04
N VAL A 60 -6.65 5.22 18.61
CA VAL A 60 -6.10 4.15 19.46
C VAL A 60 -5.17 4.73 20.53
N ASN A 61 -4.27 5.65 20.17
CA ASN A 61 -3.39 6.28 21.15
C ASN A 61 -4.16 7.20 22.11
N LYS A 62 -5.24 7.87 21.67
CA LYS A 62 -6.06 8.69 22.58
C LYS A 62 -6.91 7.88 23.57
N ARG A 63 -7.31 6.65 23.22
CA ARG A 63 -8.05 5.76 24.13
C ARG A 63 -7.18 5.01 25.14
N LYS A 64 -5.85 4.99 24.96
CA LYS A 64 -4.91 4.41 25.95
C LYS A 64 -4.52 5.40 27.06
N VAL A 65 -5.04 6.64 27.03
CA VAL A 65 -4.74 7.71 28.01
C VAL A 65 -6.00 8.10 28.80
N ALA A 66 -7.01 7.21 28.87
CA ALA A 66 -8.17 7.38 29.74
C ALA A 66 -8.18 6.27 30.80
#